data_AF-A0A496WLY5-F1
#
_entry.id   AF-A0A496WLY5-F1
#
_cell.length_a   1.000
_cell.length_b   1.000
_cell.length_c   1.000
_cell.angle_alpha   90.00
_cell.angle_beta   90.00
_cell.angle_gamma   90.00
#
_symmetry.space_group_name_H-M   'P 1'
#
loop_
_entity.id
_entity.type
_entity.pdbx_description
1 polymer ?
#
loop_
_entity_poly.entity_id
_entity_poly.type
_entity_poly.pdbx_seq_one_letter_code
_entity_poly.pdbx_strand_id
1 'polypeptide(L)'
;ASAREIVDPREGAVGEIRAVFRQYPHLQNILPAVGYFPEQLQALERSINAIDADVVVSATPCDLEHLITVNKPIVRVGYEYTDGPSPNLQDALDQFMNQSKRSTIRE
;
A
#
# COMPACT_ATOMS: atom_id res chain seq x y z
N ALA A 1 2.81 14.22 20.90
CA ALA A 1 3.59 12.99 20.65
C ALA A 1 4.09 13.04 19.20
N SER A 2 5.34 12.70 18.95
CA SER A 2 5.92 12.69 17.60
C SER A 2 6.35 11.26 17.28
N ALA A 3 5.85 10.69 16.18
CA ALA A 3 6.39 9.45 15.63
C ALA A 3 7.73 9.76 14.96
N ARG A 4 8.81 9.11 15.41
CA ARG A 4 10.19 9.50 15.04
C ARG A 4 10.83 8.56 14.02
N GLU A 5 10.31 7.34 13.88
CA GLU A 5 10.87 6.31 13.02
C GLU A 5 9.79 5.40 12.45
N ILE A 6 10.15 4.68 11.38
CA ILE A 6 9.31 3.65 10.79
C ILE A 6 9.83 2.29 11.29
N VAL A 7 8.95 1.52 11.92
CA VAL A 7 9.24 0.17 12.41
C VAL A 7 9.23 -0.82 11.25
N ASP A 8 10.18 -1.76 11.18
CA ASP A 8 10.12 -2.86 10.19
C ASP A 8 8.94 -3.78 10.52
N PRO A 9 7.91 -3.86 9.66
CA PRO A 9 6.71 -4.64 9.94
C PRO A 9 6.89 -6.15 9.76
N ARG A 10 8.02 -6.62 9.20
CA ARG A 10 8.22 -8.03 8.84
C ARG A 10 8.30 -8.96 10.05
N GLU A 11 8.81 -8.48 11.18
CA GLU A 11 8.94 -9.30 12.39
C GLU A 11 7.58 -9.75 12.92
N GLY A 12 6.59 -8.85 12.87
CA GLY A 12 5.21 -9.15 13.27
C GLY A 12 4.34 -9.75 12.17
N ALA A 13 4.82 -9.85 10.92
CA ALA A 13 4.02 -10.36 9.81
C ALA A 13 3.70 -11.85 9.95
N VAL A 14 2.41 -12.19 9.91
CA VAL A 14 1.88 -13.56 10.02
C VAL A 14 1.02 -13.94 8.81
N GLY A 15 0.74 -15.24 8.66
CA GLY A 15 -0.21 -15.75 7.66
C GLY A 15 0.09 -15.30 6.23
N GLU A 16 -0.93 -14.86 5.51
CA GLU A 16 -0.82 -14.39 4.12
C GLU A 16 0.11 -13.18 3.99
N ILE A 17 0.15 -12.29 4.97
CA ILE A 17 1.03 -11.10 4.93
C ILE A 17 2.51 -11.51 4.88
N ARG A 18 2.89 -12.55 5.64
CA ARG A 18 4.25 -13.10 5.55
C ARG A 18 4.53 -13.69 4.16
N ALA A 19 3.52 -14.25 3.49
CA ALA A 19 3.66 -14.72 2.12
C ALA A 19 3.85 -13.57 1.12
N VAL A 20 3.15 -12.46 1.30
CA VAL A 20 3.32 -11.24 0.49
C VAL A 20 4.75 -10.71 0.58
N PHE A 21 5.34 -10.64 1.78
CA PHE A 21 6.74 -10.23 1.92
C PHE A 21 7.72 -11.16 1.19
N ARG A 22 7.44 -12.47 1.13
CA ARG A 22 8.25 -13.41 0.34
C ARG A 22 8.09 -13.20 -1.16
N GLN A 23 6.86 -12.92 -1.60
CA GLN A 23 6.55 -12.69 -3.02
C GLN A 23 7.10 -11.33 -3.51
N TYR A 24 7.11 -10.32 -2.63
CA TYR A 24 7.51 -8.95 -2.94
C TYR A 24 8.61 -8.47 -1.97
N PRO A 25 9.85 -8.96 -2.13
CA PRO A 25 10.95 -8.67 -1.19
C PRO A 25 11.38 -7.19 -1.18
N HIS A 26 11.00 -6.42 -2.20
CA HIS A 26 11.24 -4.98 -2.28
C HIS A 26 10.35 -4.17 -1.32
N LEU A 27 9.29 -4.76 -0.76
CA LEU A 27 8.48 -4.12 0.26
C LEU A 27 9.29 -4.01 1.54
N GLN A 28 9.60 -2.77 1.92
CA GLN A 28 10.34 -2.42 3.14
C GLN A 28 9.59 -1.30 3.85
N ASN A 29 9.61 -1.27 5.19
CA ASN A 29 9.06 -0.17 5.98
C ASN A 29 7.55 0.08 5.78
N ILE A 30 6.82 -0.85 5.15
CA ILE A 30 5.36 -0.81 4.98
C ILE A 30 4.75 -2.20 5.18
N LEU A 31 3.61 -2.23 5.87
CA LEU A 31 2.83 -3.45 6.06
C LEU A 31 1.81 -3.55 4.91
N PRO A 32 1.87 -4.57 4.05
CA PRO A 32 0.94 -4.68 2.93
C PRO A 32 -0.47 -5.05 3.42
N ALA A 33 -1.46 -4.26 3.00
CA ALA A 33 -2.87 -4.60 3.12
C ALA A 33 -3.33 -5.27 1.82
N VAL A 34 -3.22 -6.60 1.75
CA VAL A 34 -3.63 -7.38 0.57
C VAL A 34 -5.05 -7.90 0.72
N GLY A 35 -5.96 -7.32 -0.05
CA GLY A 35 -7.38 -7.70 -0.01
C GLY A 35 -8.02 -7.53 1.37
N TYR A 36 -9.30 -7.87 1.46
CA TYR A 36 -10.12 -7.71 2.67
C TYR A 36 -11.03 -8.91 2.88
N PHE A 37 -10.62 -10.11 2.45
CA PHE A 37 -11.30 -11.35 2.80
C PHE A 37 -11.09 -11.67 4.29
N PRO A 38 -11.95 -12.48 4.93
CA PRO A 38 -11.87 -12.73 6.37
C PRO A 38 -10.49 -13.18 6.88
N GLU A 39 -9.82 -14.07 6.15
CA GLU A 39 -8.48 -14.55 6.51
C GLU A 39 -7.40 -13.47 6.40
N GLN A 40 -7.53 -12.58 5.39
CA GLN A 40 -6.63 -11.44 5.18
C GLN A 40 -6.78 -10.39 6.26
N LEU A 41 -8.03 -10.06 6.63
CA LEU A 41 -8.33 -9.14 7.73
C LEU A 41 -7.77 -9.68 9.05
N GLN A 42 -7.95 -10.97 9.32
CA GLN A 42 -7.41 -11.59 10.52
C GLN A 42 -5.88 -11.61 10.54
N ALA A 43 -5.24 -11.85 9.39
CA ALA A 43 -3.79 -11.78 9.27
C ALA A 43 -3.27 -10.34 9.47
N LEU A 44 -3.97 -9.34 8.93
CA LEU A 44 -3.66 -7.92 9.10
C LEU A 44 -3.78 -7.49 10.56
N GLU A 45 -4.88 -7.81 11.22
CA GLU A 45 -5.11 -7.51 12.64
C GLU A 45 -4.01 -8.11 13.52
N ARG A 46 -3.73 -9.41 13.37
CA ARG A 46 -2.68 -10.08 14.15
C ARG A 46 -1.30 -9.51 13.87
N SER A 47 -1.01 -9.17 12.62
CA SER A 47 0.29 -8.59 12.25
C SER A 47 0.47 -7.21 12.89
N ILE A 48 -0.54 -6.33 12.79
CA ILE A 48 -0.51 -5.01 13.44
C ILE A 48 -0.34 -5.16 14.96
N ASN A 49 -1.06 -6.09 15.58
CA ASN A 49 -1.02 -6.29 17.03
C ASN A 49 0.34 -6.84 17.52
N ALA A 50 1.04 -7.61 16.68
CA ALA A 50 2.35 -8.20 16.99
C ALA A 50 3.54 -7.26 16.75
N ILE A 51 3.39 -6.23 15.91
CA ILE A 51 4.45 -5.24 15.65
C ILE A 51 4.57 -4.32 16.87
N ASP A 52 5.80 -4.07 17.32
CA ASP A 52 6.09 -3.10 18.38
C ASP A 52 6.13 -1.68 17.80
N ALA A 53 4.97 -1.03 17.73
CA ALA A 53 4.80 0.32 17.20
C ALA A 53 3.78 1.10 18.03
N ASP A 54 3.99 2.40 18.18
CA ASP A 54 3.09 3.26 18.95
C ASP A 54 1.81 3.65 18.19
N VAL A 55 1.86 3.69 16.86
CA VAL A 55 0.78 4.18 15.98
C VAL A 55 0.84 3.52 14.61
N VAL A 56 -0.33 3.29 14.01
CA VAL A 56 -0.46 2.81 12.63
C VAL A 56 -0.86 3.99 11.74
N VAL A 57 -0.08 4.26 10.70
CA VAL A 57 -0.46 5.26 9.68
C VAL A 57 -1.11 4.52 8.52
N SER A 58 -2.43 4.67 8.35
CA SER A 58 -3.18 4.05 7.26
C SER A 58 -3.33 5.01 6.09
N ALA A 59 -2.68 4.68 4.97
CA ALA A 59 -2.86 5.35 3.69
C ALA A 59 -3.88 4.62 2.79
N THR A 60 -4.62 3.63 3.29
CA THR A 60 -5.61 2.92 2.45
C THR A 60 -6.87 3.79 2.27
N PRO A 61 -7.52 3.73 1.09
CA PRO A 61 -8.82 4.40 0.90
C PRO A 61 -9.90 3.84 1.84
N CYS A 62 -9.81 2.56 2.18
CA CYS A 62 -10.72 1.89 3.11
C CYS A 62 -10.49 2.34 4.54
N ASP A 63 -11.57 2.40 5.32
CA ASP A 63 -11.46 2.63 6.75
C ASP A 63 -11.18 1.32 7.49
N LEU A 64 -9.93 1.13 7.94
CA LEU A 64 -9.51 -0.08 8.63
C LEU A 64 -10.16 -0.24 10.00
N GLU A 65 -10.52 0.87 10.68
CA GLU A 65 -11.15 0.81 12.00
C GLU A 65 -12.55 0.16 11.94
N HIS A 66 -13.18 0.17 10.76
CA HIS A 66 -14.45 -0.52 10.52
C HIS A 66 -14.28 -2.01 10.15
N LEU A 67 -13.06 -2.46 9.86
CA LEU A 67 -12.79 -3.81 9.35
C LEU A 67 -12.06 -4.71 10.36
N ILE A 68 -11.22 -4.13 11.23
CA ILE A 68 -10.38 -4.87 12.18
C ILE A 68 -10.31 -4.13 13.53
N THR A 69 -10.01 -4.87 14.59
CA THR A 69 -9.80 -4.31 15.93
C THR A 69 -8.34 -4.49 16.35
N VAL A 70 -7.60 -3.40 16.42
CA VAL A 70 -6.17 -3.41 16.77
C VAL A 70 -5.91 -2.74 18.11
N ASN A 71 -4.80 -3.11 18.75
CA ASN A 71 -4.39 -2.60 20.06
C ASN A 71 -3.60 -1.28 19.98
N LYS A 72 -3.67 -0.58 18.84
CA LYS A 72 -2.90 0.64 18.54
C LYS A 72 -3.80 1.67 17.89
N PRO A 73 -3.57 2.98 18.11
CA PRO A 73 -4.28 4.01 17.38
C PRO A 73 -3.97 3.95 15.88
N ILE A 74 -5.00 4.09 15.04
CA ILE A 74 -4.87 4.23 13.59
C ILE A 74 -5.05 5.71 13.22
N VAL A 75 -4.09 6.25 12.47
CA VAL A 75 -4.18 7.59 11.89
C VAL A 75 -4.36 7.43 10.38
N ARG A 76 -5.50 7.92 9.85
CA ARG A 76 -5.76 7.91 8.42
C ARG A 76 -5.09 9.11 7.75
N VAL A 77 -4.40 8.86 6.65
CA VAL A 77 -3.75 9.89 5.84
C VAL A 77 -4.22 9.81 4.40
N GLY A 78 -4.44 10.96 3.79
CA GLY A 78 -4.69 11.09 2.36
C GLY A 78 -3.38 11.31 1.62
N TYR A 79 -3.31 10.80 0.40
CA TYR A 79 -2.28 11.18 -0.56
C TYR A 79 -2.95 11.37 -1.91
N GLU A 80 -2.31 12.19 -2.74
CA GLU A 80 -2.68 12.37 -4.14
C GLU A 80 -1.49 12.04 -5.02
N TYR A 81 -1.79 11.61 -6.23
CA TYR A 81 -0.75 11.46 -7.25
C TYR A 81 -0.22 12.84 -7.64
N THR A 82 1.08 12.93 -7.82
CA THR A 82 1.75 14.10 -8.40
C THR A 82 2.77 13.62 -9.42
N ASP A 83 2.85 14.29 -10.58
CA ASP A 83 3.79 13.91 -11.62
C ASP A 83 5.24 14.09 -11.14
N GLY A 84 6.07 13.08 -11.40
CA GLY A 84 7.50 13.20 -11.27
C GLY A 84 8.13 13.93 -12.47
N PRO A 85 9.48 14.03 -12.51
CA PRO A 85 10.19 14.49 -13.70
C PRO A 85 9.85 13.65 -14.93
N SER A 86 9.86 14.26 -16.10
CA SER A 86 9.58 13.57 -17.36
C SER A 86 10.58 12.42 -17.65
N PRO A 87 10.12 11.35 -18.35
CA PRO A 87 8.76 11.17 -18.85
C PRO A 87 7.79 10.78 -17.72
N ASN A 88 6.70 11.53 -17.59
CA ASN A 88 5.66 11.29 -16.58
C ASN A 88 4.46 10.54 -17.18
N LEU A 89 3.38 10.37 -16.40
CA LEU A 89 2.22 9.62 -16.86
C LEU A 89 1.54 10.31 -18.06
N GLN A 90 1.45 11.64 -18.04
CA GLN A 90 0.93 12.43 -19.15
C GLN A 90 1.76 12.18 -20.43
N ASP A 91 3.08 12.26 -20.35
CA ASP A 91 3.99 12.02 -21.50
C ASP A 91 3.77 10.61 -22.10
N ALA A 92 3.65 9.60 -21.24
CA ALA A 92 3.38 8.22 -21.65
C ALA A 92 2.01 8.06 -22.34
N LEU A 93 0.97 8.71 -21.82
CA LEU A 93 -0.37 8.71 -22.41
C LEU A 93 -0.37 9.41 -23.77
N ASP A 94 0.27 10.58 -23.88
CA ASP A 94 0.36 11.32 -25.13
C ASP A 94 1.10 10.52 -26.21
N GLN A 95 2.20 9.85 -25.83
CA GLN A 95 2.93 8.96 -26.73
C GLN A 95 2.05 7.79 -27.21
N PHE A 96 1.33 7.13 -26.30
CA PHE A 96 0.43 6.03 -26.63
C PHE A 96 -0.70 6.46 -27.58
N MET A 97 -1.33 7.59 -27.31
CA MET A 97 -2.41 8.13 -28.14
C MET A 97 -1.93 8.54 -29.54
N ASN A 98 -0.74 9.13 -29.65
CA ASN A 98 -0.15 9.51 -30.93
C ASN A 98 0.27 8.31 -31.78
N GLN A 99 0.70 7.21 -31.16
CA GLN A 99 0.97 5.95 -31.86
C GLN A 99 -0.33 5.34 -32.39
N SER A 100 -1.38 5.31 -31.57
CA SER A 100 -2.69 4.74 -31.92
C SER A 100 -3.38 5.48 -33.07
N LYS A 101 -3.25 6.81 -33.14
CA LYS A 101 -3.76 7.63 -34.25
C LYS A 101 -3.02 7.37 -35.57
N ARG A 102 -1.73 7.00 -35.52
CA ARG A 102 -0.93 6.69 -36.72
C ARG A 102 -1.26 5.32 -37.33
N SER A 103 -1.77 4.38 -36.55
CA SER A 103 -2.24 3.07 -37.03
C SER A 103 -3.58 3.16 -37.76
N THR A 104 -4.46 4.09 -37.38
CA THR A 104 -5.80 4.24 -37.99
C THR A 104 -5.79 5.00 -39.34
N ILE A 105 -4.71 5.71 -39.69
CA ILE A 105 -4.61 6.51 -40.92
C ILE A 105 -3.85 5.75 -42.04
N ARG A 106 -3.47 4.48 -41.81
CA ARG A 106 -2.69 3.66 -42.75
C ARG A 106 -3.50 2.65 -43.58
N GLU A 107 -4.80 2.85 -43.76
CA GLU A 107 -5.64 2.13 -44.75
C GLU A 107 -5.94 2.99 -45.97
#